data_AF-A0A6A5TZU9-F1
#
_entry.id   AF-A0A6A5TZU9-F1
#
_cell.length_a   1.000
_cell.length_b   1.000
_cell.length_c   1.000
_cell.angle_alpha   90.00
_cell.angle_beta   90.00
_cell.angle_gamma   90.00
#
_symmetry.space_group_name_H-M   'P 1'
#
loop_
_entity.id
_entity.type
_entity.pdbx_description
1 polymer ?
#
loop_
_entity_poly.entity_id
_entity_poly.type
_entity_poly.pdbx_seq_one_letter_code
_entity_poly.pdbx_strand_id
1 'polypeptide(L)'
;MNRFEYKPIDLEGCSFRLLRLFHGNYGCIRCELFDAWLCDTNGSIEYEALSYTWGDTAKPHDIKINGRMMPVTKNLSLALQHLRCPYEDQILWVDAIYINQENDKERAHQVVQMTSIYKRAKKVLIWLG
;
A
#
# COMPACT_ATOMS: atom_id res chain seq x y z
N MET A 1 8.92 12.62 17.38
CA MET A 1 7.96 11.73 16.67
C MET A 1 8.36 11.70 15.20
N ASN A 2 8.93 10.59 14.73
CA ASN A 2 9.46 10.48 13.36
C ASN A 2 8.30 10.27 12.37
N ARG A 3 8.11 11.23 11.46
CA ARG A 3 7.17 11.11 10.33
C ARG A 3 7.72 10.11 9.32
N PHE A 4 6.82 9.43 8.60
CA PHE A 4 7.18 8.56 7.50
C PHE A 4 7.81 9.40 6.37
N GLU A 5 9.01 9.02 5.93
CA GLU A 5 9.72 9.64 4.81
C GLU A 5 9.76 8.63 3.68
N TYR A 6 9.25 9.04 2.52
CA TYR A 6 9.31 8.23 1.30
C TYR A 6 10.75 8.15 0.82
N LYS A 7 11.25 6.92 0.63
CA LYS A 7 12.48 6.73 -0.14
C LYS A 7 12.17 6.96 -1.62
N PRO A 8 13.06 7.61 -2.39
CA PRO A 8 12.90 7.69 -3.85
C PRO A 8 12.87 6.28 -4.44
N ILE A 9 11.96 6.04 -5.38
CA ILE A 9 11.86 4.77 -6.09
C ILE A 9 12.90 4.76 -7.21
N ASP A 10 13.50 3.60 -7.44
CA ASP A 10 14.35 3.38 -8.60
C ASP A 10 13.49 3.41 -9.88
N LEU A 11 13.59 4.51 -10.61
CA LEU A 11 12.82 4.79 -11.84
C LEU A 11 13.27 3.93 -13.03
N GLU A 12 14.38 3.20 -12.91
CA GLU A 12 14.89 2.32 -13.97
C GLU A 12 14.41 0.87 -13.84
N GLY A 13 13.85 0.50 -12.68
CA GLY A 13 13.44 -0.89 -12.38
C GLY A 13 11.93 -1.14 -12.45
N CYS A 14 11.53 -2.40 -12.70
CA CYS A 14 10.16 -2.89 -12.52
C CYS A 14 9.76 -3.03 -11.02
N SER A 15 10.35 -2.22 -10.14
CA SER A 15 10.14 -2.32 -8.69
C SER A 15 8.85 -1.63 -8.29
N PHE A 16 8.18 -2.18 -7.29
CA PHE A 16 6.94 -1.65 -6.72
C PHE A 16 6.88 -1.95 -5.24
N ARG A 17 6.06 -1.22 -4.48
CA ARG A 17 5.98 -1.41 -3.02
C ARG A 17 4.76 -2.21 -2.64
N LEU A 18 4.98 -3.12 -1.73
CA LEU A 18 3.93 -3.89 -1.08
C LEU A 18 3.83 -3.48 0.38
N LEU A 19 2.60 -3.44 0.84
CA LEU A 19 2.23 -3.19 2.22
C LEU A 19 1.90 -4.53 2.87
N ARG A 20 2.75 -4.99 3.77
CA ARG A 20 2.39 -6.06 4.71
C ARG A 20 1.55 -5.46 5.83
N LEU A 21 0.28 -5.79 5.85
CA LEU A 21 -0.64 -5.49 6.93
C LEU A 21 -0.51 -6.56 8.01
N PHE A 22 -0.07 -6.17 9.22
CA PHE A 22 0.06 -7.13 10.31
C PHE A 22 -1.31 -7.53 10.87
N HIS A 23 -1.45 -8.82 11.18
CA HIS A 23 -2.65 -9.37 11.80
C HIS A 23 -3.02 -8.69 13.13
N GLY A 24 -4.28 -8.84 13.51
CA GLY A 24 -4.80 -8.47 14.82
C GLY A 24 -6.23 -7.91 14.77
N ASN A 25 -6.92 -7.97 15.90
CA ASN A 25 -8.34 -7.62 15.98
C ASN A 25 -8.62 -6.14 16.29
N TYR A 26 -7.84 -5.54 17.18
CA TYR A 26 -8.13 -4.21 17.72
C TYR A 26 -6.85 -3.37 17.85
N GLY A 27 -7.04 -2.05 17.90
CA GLY A 27 -5.97 -1.09 18.15
C GLY A 27 -5.26 -0.59 16.90
N CYS A 28 -4.06 -0.03 17.11
CA CYS A 28 -3.29 0.62 16.06
C CYS A 28 -2.96 -0.35 14.91
N ILE A 29 -3.29 0.06 13.68
CA ILE A 29 -2.93 -0.67 12.47
C ILE A 29 -1.42 -0.54 12.28
N ARG A 30 -0.75 -1.69 12.22
CA ARG A 30 0.68 -1.77 11.97
C ARG A 30 0.89 -2.37 10.59
N CYS A 31 1.77 -1.76 9.83
CA CYS A 31 2.17 -2.23 8.52
C CYS A 31 3.69 -2.19 8.37
N GLU A 32 4.16 -2.97 7.42
CA GLU A 32 5.52 -2.91 6.90
C GLU A 32 5.44 -2.61 5.41
N LEU A 33 6.23 -1.64 4.95
CA LEU A 33 6.34 -1.28 3.54
C LEU A 33 7.69 -1.76 3.04
N PHE A 34 7.68 -2.60 2.01
CA PHE A 34 8.87 -3.19 1.42
C PHE A 34 8.80 -3.15 -0.11
N ASP A 35 9.97 -3.09 -0.74
CA ASP A 35 10.08 -3.08 -2.19
C ASP A 35 10.04 -4.53 -2.73
N ALA A 36 9.36 -4.72 -3.84
CA ALA A 36 9.20 -5.98 -4.57
C ALA A 36 9.44 -5.72 -6.06
N TRP A 37 9.65 -6.78 -6.85
CA TRP A 37 9.97 -6.65 -8.28
C TRP A 37 8.95 -7.42 -9.13
N LEU A 38 8.35 -6.73 -10.11
CA LEU A 38 7.47 -7.38 -11.09
C LEU A 38 8.25 -8.31 -12.02
N CYS A 39 9.54 -8.05 -12.23
CA CYS A 39 10.36 -8.77 -13.20
C CYS A 39 11.04 -10.02 -12.62
N ASP A 40 10.85 -10.34 -11.33
CA ASP A 40 11.38 -11.54 -10.72
C ASP A 40 10.51 -12.77 -11.04
N THR A 41 11.09 -13.74 -11.75
CA THR A 41 10.44 -14.99 -12.18
C THR A 41 10.67 -16.14 -11.21
N ASN A 42 11.51 -15.96 -10.17
CA ASN A 42 11.96 -17.07 -9.32
C ASN A 42 11.32 -17.09 -7.91
N GLY A 43 10.40 -16.16 -7.62
CA GLY A 43 9.77 -16.05 -6.30
C GLY A 43 8.76 -14.90 -6.22
N SER A 44 7.80 -14.85 -7.15
CA SER A 44 6.80 -13.78 -7.17
C SER A 44 5.97 -13.79 -5.89
N ILE A 45 6.03 -12.69 -5.13
CA ILE A 45 5.27 -12.51 -3.89
C ILE A 45 3.79 -12.44 -4.27
N GLU A 46 2.95 -13.30 -3.68
CA GLU A 46 1.50 -13.18 -3.82
C GLU A 46 1.02 -11.96 -3.02
N TYR A 47 0.27 -11.09 -3.69
CA TYR A 47 -0.36 -9.93 -3.06
C TYR A 47 -1.77 -9.69 -3.60
N GLU A 48 -2.56 -8.95 -2.85
CA GLU A 48 -3.88 -8.49 -3.26
C GLU A 48 -3.85 -6.99 -3.51
N ALA A 49 -4.53 -6.51 -4.54
CA ALA A 49 -4.56 -5.08 -4.85
C ALA A 49 -5.81 -4.44 -4.25
N LEU A 50 -5.65 -3.37 -3.47
CA LEU A 50 -6.77 -2.61 -2.94
C LEU A 50 -7.17 -1.52 -3.95
N SER A 51 -8.45 -1.56 -4.35
CA SER A 51 -9.09 -0.52 -5.14
C SER A 51 -10.14 0.15 -4.27
N TYR A 52 -9.96 1.43 -3.96
CA TYR A 52 -10.87 2.16 -3.10
C TYR A 52 -11.02 3.60 -3.56
N THR A 53 -12.14 4.22 -3.22
CA THR A 53 -12.38 5.62 -3.50
C THR A 53 -11.57 6.47 -2.52
N TRP A 54 -10.83 7.45 -3.02
CA TRP A 54 -9.98 8.27 -2.15
C TRP A 54 -10.83 9.11 -1.16
N GLY A 55 -12.06 9.45 -1.57
CA GLY A 55 -13.05 10.11 -0.72
C GLY A 55 -12.55 11.45 -0.19
N ASP A 56 -12.81 11.71 1.08
CA ASP A 56 -12.29 12.89 1.77
C ASP A 56 -10.76 12.83 1.91
N THR A 57 -10.11 13.96 1.62
CA THR A 57 -8.65 14.14 1.73
C THR A 57 -8.19 14.35 3.18
N ALA A 58 -9.11 14.60 4.11
CA ALA A 58 -8.80 14.67 5.52
C ALA A 58 -8.15 13.35 6.00
N LYS A 59 -7.05 13.48 6.75
CA LYS A 59 -6.29 12.35 7.30
C LYS A 59 -6.39 12.29 8.84
N PRO A 60 -7.58 11.98 9.41
CA PRO A 60 -7.80 12.02 10.85
C PRO A 60 -7.25 10.80 11.61
N HIS A 61 -6.79 9.76 10.90
CA HIS A 61 -6.28 8.53 11.52
C HIS A 61 -4.80 8.36 11.22
N ASP A 62 -4.09 7.73 12.15
CA ASP A 62 -2.70 7.35 11.96
C ASP A 62 -2.55 5.83 11.94
N ILE A 63 -1.72 5.35 11.01
CA ILE A 63 -1.23 3.97 10.98
C ILE A 63 0.28 3.96 11.20
N LYS A 64 0.81 2.83 11.67
CA LYS A 64 2.24 2.67 11.93
C LYS A 64 2.90 1.88 10.81
N ILE A 65 3.63 2.54 9.91
CA ILE A 65 4.38 1.90 8.82
C ILE A 65 5.87 1.89 9.16
N ASN A 66 6.51 0.72 9.13
CA ASN A 66 7.96 0.58 9.41
C ASN A 66 8.38 1.25 10.73
N GLY A 67 7.51 1.19 11.74
CA GLY A 67 7.75 1.82 13.04
C GLY A 67 7.44 3.32 13.14
N ARG A 68 7.07 3.96 12.03
CA ARG A 68 6.78 5.41 11.94
C ARG A 68 5.28 5.66 11.78
N MET A 69 4.80 6.78 12.30
CA MET A 69 3.39 7.17 12.17
C MET A 69 3.18 7.83 10.81
N MET A 70 2.16 7.37 10.09
CA MET A 70 1.70 7.92 8.83
C MET A 70 0.22 8.29 8.93
N PRO A 71 -0.14 9.56 8.72
CA PRO A 71 -1.53 9.96 8.66
C PRO A 71 -2.17 9.43 7.38
N VAL A 72 -3.35 8.85 7.50
CA VAL A 72 -4.13 8.27 6.41
C VAL A 72 -5.57 8.76 6.44
N THR A 73 -6.23 8.69 5.29
CA THR A 73 -7.65 9.04 5.18
C THR A 73 -8.49 8.07 5.99
N LYS A 74 -9.66 8.53 6.43
CA LYS A 74 -10.64 7.68 7.13
C LYS A 74 -11.01 6.45 6.29
N ASN A 75 -11.16 6.63 4.97
CA ASN A 75 -11.54 5.52 4.11
C ASN A 75 -10.45 4.44 4.05
N LEU A 76 -9.19 4.86 3.91
CA LEU A 76 -8.06 3.92 3.92
C LEU A 76 -7.90 3.22 5.27
N SER A 77 -8.06 3.93 6.39
CA SER A 77 -7.98 3.30 7.72
C SER A 77 -9.08 2.26 7.92
N LEU A 78 -10.30 2.54 7.47
CA LEU A 78 -11.42 1.59 7.55
C LEU A 78 -11.17 0.39 6.65
N ALA A 79 -10.76 0.60 5.40
CA ALA A 79 -10.43 -0.48 4.47
C ALA A 79 -9.36 -1.40 5.07
N LEU A 80 -8.25 -0.85 5.57
CA LEU A 80 -7.19 -1.64 6.20
C LEU A 80 -7.69 -2.38 7.44
N GLN A 81 -8.54 -1.76 8.26
CA GLN A 81 -9.11 -2.42 9.44
C GLN A 81 -10.03 -3.59 9.08
N HIS A 82 -10.84 -3.44 8.03
CA HIS A 82 -11.72 -4.50 7.54
C HIS A 82 -10.98 -5.64 6.87
N LEU A 83 -9.90 -5.32 6.15
CA LEU A 83 -9.05 -6.32 5.53
C LEU A 83 -8.23 -7.07 6.57
N ARG A 84 -7.82 -6.43 7.66
CA ARG A 84 -6.95 -7.02 8.68
C ARG A 84 -7.51 -8.34 9.23
N CYS A 85 -6.78 -9.42 8.95
CA CYS A 85 -7.08 -10.72 9.54
C CYS A 85 -6.65 -10.77 11.02
N PRO A 86 -7.36 -11.53 11.88
CA PRO A 86 -6.98 -11.68 13.28
C PRO A 86 -5.68 -12.46 13.49
N TYR A 87 -5.37 -13.38 12.58
CA TYR A 87 -4.36 -14.43 12.78
C TYR A 87 -3.27 -14.49 11.70
N GLU A 88 -3.46 -13.82 10.56
CA GLU A 88 -2.54 -13.89 9.42
C GLU A 88 -2.25 -12.50 8.86
N ASP A 89 -0.98 -12.26 8.56
CA ASP A 89 -0.56 -11.04 7.88
C ASP A 89 -1.00 -11.09 6.42
N GLN A 90 -1.34 -9.94 5.86
CA GLN A 90 -1.75 -9.82 4.47
C GLN A 90 -0.78 -8.95 3.70
N ILE A 91 -0.51 -9.33 2.46
CA ILE A 91 0.32 -8.54 1.56
C ILE A 91 -0.61 -7.83 0.59
N LEU A 92 -0.67 -6.51 0.73
CA LEU A 92 -1.56 -5.65 -0.02
C LEU A 92 -0.74 -4.69 -0.88
N TRP A 93 -1.22 -4.42 -2.08
CA TRP A 93 -0.80 -3.26 -2.85
C TRP A 93 -1.84 -2.16 -2.67
N VAL A 94 -1.40 -0.97 -2.24
CA VAL A 94 -2.25 0.19 -1.95
C VAL A 94 -1.67 1.42 -2.65
N ASP A 95 -2.42 1.96 -3.61
CA ASP A 95 -2.03 3.11 -4.45
C ASP A 95 -1.64 4.35 -3.62
N ALA A 96 -2.38 4.70 -2.57
CA ALA A 96 -2.11 5.89 -1.77
C ALA A 96 -0.89 5.78 -0.85
N ILE A 97 -0.42 4.57 -0.56
CA ILE A 97 0.79 4.35 0.24
C ILE A 97 2.03 4.23 -0.68
N TYR A 98 1.80 4.09 -1.99
CA TYR A 98 2.86 3.84 -2.96
C TYR A 98 3.69 5.09 -3.30
N ILE A 99 3.05 6.27 -3.41
CA ILE A 99 3.65 7.46 -4.04
C ILE A 99 3.70 8.66 -3.10
N ASN A 100 4.80 9.42 -3.16
CA ASN A 100 4.76 10.83 -2.80
C ASN A 100 4.01 11.59 -3.91
N GLN A 101 2.72 11.87 -3.69
CA GLN A 101 1.81 12.41 -4.71
C GLN A 101 2.23 13.77 -5.30
N GLU A 102 3.25 14.40 -4.72
CA GLU A 102 3.82 15.67 -5.16
C GLU A 102 4.82 15.53 -6.33
N ASN A 103 5.17 14.30 -6.77
CA ASN A 103 6.08 14.08 -7.90
C ASN A 103 5.37 13.54 -9.15
N ASP A 104 5.05 14.44 -10.10
CA ASP A 104 4.35 14.12 -11.34
C ASP A 104 5.11 13.14 -12.27
N LYS A 105 6.44 13.11 -12.22
CA LYS A 105 7.26 12.20 -13.05
C LYS A 105 7.15 10.76 -12.57
N GLU A 106 7.16 10.54 -11.24
CA GLU A 106 6.94 9.23 -10.63
C GLU A 106 5.53 8.72 -10.94
N ARG A 107 4.53 9.60 -10.87
CA ARG A 107 3.14 9.26 -11.18
C ARG A 107 2.97 8.73 -12.60
N ALA A 108 3.52 9.40 -13.60
CA ALA A 108 3.37 8.98 -15.00
C ALA A 108 4.00 7.61 -15.30
N HIS A 109 5.23 7.37 -14.80
CA HIS A 109 5.90 6.08 -14.95
C HIS A 109 5.09 4.95 -14.29
N GLN A 110 4.48 5.23 -13.13
CA GLN A 110 3.78 4.21 -12.37
C GLN A 110 2.36 3.92 -12.85
N VAL A 111 1.67 4.88 -13.49
CA VAL A 111 0.40 4.59 -14.18
C VAL A 111 0.59 3.49 -15.23
N VAL A 112 1.74 3.47 -15.91
CA VAL A 112 2.08 2.39 -16.86
C VAL A 112 2.23 1.05 -16.15
N GLN A 113 2.85 1.04 -14.96
CA GLN A 113 3.04 -0.17 -14.16
C GLN A 113 1.77 -0.66 -13.45
N MET A 114 0.83 0.23 -13.10
CA MET A 114 -0.42 -0.12 -12.40
C MET A 114 -1.18 -1.24 -13.11
N THR A 115 -1.29 -1.18 -14.44
CA THR A 115 -1.96 -2.24 -15.22
C THR A 115 -1.31 -3.60 -14.98
N SER A 116 0.02 -3.66 -14.95
CA SER A 116 0.76 -4.91 -14.71
C SER A 116 0.63 -5.39 -13.27
N ILE A 117 0.57 -4.47 -12.30
CA ILE A 117 0.40 -4.77 -10.88
C ILE A 117 -1.00 -5.37 -10.66
N TYR A 118 -2.06 -4.68 -11.09
CA TYR A 118 -3.43 -5.21 -10.97
C TYR A 118 -3.60 -6.55 -11.68
N LYS A 119 -2.96 -6.74 -12.84
CA LYS A 119 -3.03 -8.01 -13.60
C LYS A 119 -2.33 -9.17 -12.90
N ARG A 120 -1.28 -8.90 -12.11
CA ARG A 120 -0.50 -9.92 -11.38
C ARG A 120 -1.00 -10.13 -9.95
N ALA A 121 -1.81 -9.21 -9.43
CA ALA A 121 -2.43 -9.39 -8.13
C ALA A 121 -3.28 -10.66 -8.11
N LYS A 122 -3.20 -11.40 -7.00
CA LYS A 122 -3.99 -12.63 -6.78
C LYS A 122 -5.48 -12.33 -6.86
N LYS A 123 -5.89 -11.21 -6.27
CA LYS A 123 -7.25 -10.66 -6.29
C LYS A 123 -7.20 -9.14 -6.19
N VAL A 124 -8.28 -8.51 -6.64
CA VAL A 124 -8.51 -7.08 -6.45
C VAL A 124 -9.64 -6.92 -5.44
N LEU A 125 -9.32 -6.29 -4.32
CA LEU A 125 -10.24 -5.99 -3.23
C LEU A 125 -10.87 -4.64 -3.50
N ILE A 126 -12.19 -4.59 -3.69
CA ILE A 126 -12.92 -3.35 -3.91
C ILE A 126 -13.49 -2.87 -2.59
N TRP A 127 -13.14 -1.66 -2.19
CA TRP A 127 -13.65 -1.01 -0.99
C TRP A 127 -14.43 0.26 -1.36
N LEU A 128 -15.73 0.27 -1.04
CA LEU A 128 -16.65 1.34 -1.44
C LEU A 128 -16.92 2.38 -0.33
N GLY A 129 -16.42 2.15 0.88
CA GLY A 129 -16.67 3.01 2.05
C GLY A 129 -17.80 2.53 2.93
#